data_AF-A0A9P9ZEV6-F1
#
_entry.id   AF-A0A9P9ZEV6-F1
#
_cell.length_a   1.000
_cell.length_b   1.000
_cell.length_c   1.000
_cell.angle_alpha   90.00
_cell.angle_beta   90.00
_cell.angle_gamma   90.00
#
_symmetry.space_group_name_H-M   'P 1'
#
loop_
_entity.id
_entity.type
_entity.pdbx_description
1 polymer ?
#
loop_
_entity_poly.entity_id
_entity_poly.type
_entity_poly.pdbx_seq_one_letter_code
_entity_poly.pdbx_strand_id
1 'polypeptide(L)'
;MSNRISKRSATSSIRRQALSASIDSLGSLVMPCQRCTDRKLVYKKLLGYDKCGECVHSARPCEEIDYDAERKFSPTVSRSSCQSY
;
A
#
# COMPACT_ATOMS: atom_id res chain seq x y z
N MET A 1 -21.90 27.70 21.99
CA MET A 1 -20.90 26.85 22.67
C MET A 1 -20.92 25.47 22.02
N SER A 2 -20.01 25.21 21.09
CA SER A 2 -19.99 23.96 20.31
C SER A 2 -19.07 22.94 20.97
N ASN A 3 -19.61 22.16 21.91
CA ASN A 3 -18.98 20.94 22.38
C ASN A 3 -19.23 19.81 21.37
N ARG A 4 -18.25 19.49 20.52
CA ARG A 4 -18.23 18.22 19.76
C ARG A 4 -16.80 17.66 19.65
N ILE A 5 -16.52 16.65 20.49
CA ILE A 5 -15.97 15.32 20.14
C ILE A 5 -14.65 15.36 19.31
N SER A 6 -13.47 14.91 19.78
CA SER A 6 -13.18 13.55 20.25
C SER A 6 -11.74 13.49 20.81
N LYS A 7 -11.57 13.22 22.10
CA LYS A 7 -10.26 12.85 22.71
C LYS A 7 -9.85 11.41 22.39
N ARG A 8 -10.25 10.89 21.23
CA ARG A 8 -9.78 9.60 20.70
C ARG A 8 -8.81 9.93 19.57
N SER A 9 -7.49 9.83 19.79
CA SER A 9 -6.50 9.45 18.75
C SER A 9 -5.04 9.87 19.03
N ALA A 10 -4.72 10.53 20.15
CA ALA A 10 -3.30 10.82 20.45
C ALA A 10 -2.48 9.52 20.59
N THR A 11 -3.01 8.55 21.34
CA THR A 11 -2.34 7.26 21.59
C THR A 11 -2.23 6.39 20.32
N SER A 12 -3.23 6.42 19.44
CA SER A 12 -3.17 5.71 18.15
C SER A 12 -2.19 6.37 17.20
N SER A 13 -2.01 7.69 17.26
CA SER A 13 -0.96 8.41 16.52
C SER A 13 0.43 8.06 17.02
N ILE A 14 0.66 8.04 18.34
CA ILE A 14 1.96 7.70 18.94
C ILE A 14 2.36 6.25 18.60
N ARG A 15 1.44 5.28 18.76
CA ARG A 15 1.71 3.88 18.41
C ARG A 15 2.04 3.71 16.92
N ARG A 16 1.34 4.43 16.03
CA ARG A 16 1.63 4.42 14.58
C ARG A 16 3.01 5.00 14.29
N GLN A 17 3.38 6.11 14.93
CA GLN A 17 4.71 6.72 14.75
C GLN A 17 5.83 5.81 15.26
N ALA A 18 5.65 5.19 16.43
CA ALA A 18 6.61 4.22 16.97
C ALA A 18 6.76 3.00 16.05
N LEU A 19 5.65 2.49 15.50
CA LEU A 19 5.67 1.38 14.56
C LEU A 19 6.34 1.79 13.23
N SER A 20 6.04 2.96 12.67
CA SER A 20 6.70 3.43 11.44
C SER A 20 8.20 3.61 11.63
N ALA A 21 8.64 4.15 12.78
CA ALA A 21 10.06 4.29 13.10
C ALA A 21 10.74 2.92 13.27
N SER A 22 10.06 1.96 13.90
CA SER A 22 10.55 0.59 14.05
C SER A 22 10.68 -0.12 12.71
N ILE A 23 9.71 0.06 11.80
CA ILE A 23 9.79 -0.49 10.44
C ILE A 23 10.92 0.18 9.65
N ASP A 24 11.14 1.49 9.81
CA ASP A 24 12.25 2.14 9.11
C ASP A 24 13.62 1.66 9.61
N SER A 25 13.74 1.38 10.91
CA SER A 25 15.00 0.96 11.54
C SER A 25 15.30 -0.53 11.39
N LEU A 26 14.28 -1.38 11.51
CA LEU A 26 14.42 -2.85 11.58
C LEU A 26 13.79 -3.58 10.40
N GLY A 27 12.99 -2.89 9.59
CA GLY A 27 12.31 -3.48 8.43
C GLY A 27 13.29 -3.82 7.32
N SER A 28 12.95 -4.88 6.58
CA SER A 28 13.70 -5.29 5.41
C SER A 28 13.15 -4.61 4.15
N LEU A 29 14.03 -4.37 3.18
CA LEU A 29 13.63 -3.95 1.84
C LEU A 29 13.02 -5.16 1.14
N VAL A 30 11.74 -5.04 0.79
CA VAL A 30 10.98 -6.05 0.05
C VAL A 30 10.28 -5.38 -1.14
N MET A 31 9.46 -6.14 -1.86
CA MET A 31 8.72 -5.63 -3.01
C MET A 31 7.86 -4.42 -2.62
N PRO A 32 7.96 -3.31 -3.39
CA PRO A 32 7.30 -2.07 -3.03
C PRO A 32 5.79 -2.15 -3.27
N CYS A 33 5.02 -1.46 -2.41
CA CYS A 33 3.61 -1.20 -2.70
C CYS A 33 3.44 -0.15 -3.81
N GLN A 34 2.28 -0.17 -4.45
CA GLN A 34 1.90 0.75 -5.54
C GLN A 34 2.29 2.19 -5.22
N ARG A 35 1.91 2.66 -4.03
CA ARG A 35 2.13 4.03 -3.59
C ARG A 35 3.61 4.37 -3.39
N CYS A 36 4.41 3.44 -2.85
CA CYS A 36 5.84 3.67 -2.69
C CYS A 36 6.53 3.69 -4.05
N THR A 37 6.09 2.84 -4.99
CA THR A 37 6.57 2.84 -6.38
C THR A 37 6.25 4.16 -7.08
N ASP A 38 5.00 4.61 -7.04
CA ASP A 38 4.55 5.87 -7.69
C ASP A 38 5.31 7.09 -7.16
N ARG A 39 5.61 7.10 -5.87
CA ARG A 39 6.30 8.20 -5.19
C ARG A 39 7.82 8.03 -5.13
N LYS A 40 8.36 6.95 -5.66
CA LYS A 40 9.79 6.58 -5.57
C LYS A 40 10.31 6.62 -4.12
N LEU A 41 9.49 6.12 -3.20
CA LEU A 41 9.81 6.04 -1.78
C LEU A 41 10.42 4.68 -1.44
N VAL A 42 11.27 4.67 -0.41
CA VAL A 42 11.85 3.44 0.13
C VAL A 42 10.75 2.63 0.81
N TYR A 43 10.54 1.41 0.34
CA TYR A 43 9.61 0.47 0.95
C TYR A 43 10.36 -0.42 1.94
N LYS A 44 10.05 -0.26 3.23
CA LYS A 44 10.47 -1.18 4.29
C LYS A 44 9.25 -1.78 4.98
N LYS A 45 9.34 -3.05 5.30
CA LYS A 45 8.27 -3.82 5.97
C LYS A 45 8.88 -4.77 7.00
N LEU A 46 8.16 -4.98 8.10
CA LEU A 46 8.50 -6.01 9.09
C LEU A 46 7.84 -7.33 8.71
N LEU A 47 8.52 -8.44 8.99
CA LEU A 47 7.99 -9.78 8.74
C LEU A 47 6.71 -10.01 9.56
N GLY A 48 5.64 -10.47 8.92
CA GLY A 48 4.34 -10.71 9.56
C GLY A 48 3.46 -9.48 9.76
N TYR A 49 3.88 -8.29 9.32
CA TYR A 49 3.00 -7.12 9.22
C TYR A 49 2.42 -7.04 7.80
N ASP A 50 1.27 -6.39 7.61
CA ASP A 50 0.68 -6.21 6.27
C ASP A 50 1.08 -4.88 5.60
N LYS A 51 1.63 -3.93 6.37
CA LYS A 51 1.85 -2.55 5.91
C LYS A 51 3.32 -2.14 6.02
N CYS A 52 3.79 -1.36 5.06
CA CYS A 52 5.08 -0.70 5.13
C CYS A 52 5.09 0.50 6.08
N GLY A 53 6.29 0.94 6.47
CA GLY A 53 6.49 2.07 7.38
C GLY A 53 5.75 3.34 6.94
N GLU A 54 5.77 3.64 5.65
CA GLU A 54 5.12 4.85 5.11
C GLU A 54 3.59 4.76 5.11
N CYS A 55 3.02 3.60 4.76
CA CYS A 55 1.58 3.40 4.83
C CYS A 55 1.06 3.37 6.28
N VAL A 56 1.87 2.85 7.22
CA VAL A 56 1.58 2.93 8.66
C VAL A 56 1.59 4.38 9.14
N HIS A 57 2.63 5.15 8.75
CA HIS A 57 2.78 6.55 9.11
C HIS A 57 1.62 7.40 8.57
N SER A 58 1.32 7.25 7.28
CA SER A 58 0.23 7.96 6.61
C SER A 58 -1.17 7.46 7.00
N ALA A 59 -1.26 6.35 7.76
CA ALA A 59 -2.49 5.64 8.07
C ALA A 59 -3.34 5.29 6.83
N ARG A 60 -2.66 4.85 5.77
CA ARG A 60 -3.26 4.49 4.48
C ARG A 60 -3.24 2.98 4.27
N PRO A 61 -4.06 2.45 3.35
CA PRO A 61 -3.90 1.08 2.89
C PRO A 61 -2.52 0.89 2.24
N CYS A 62 -2.00 -0.34 2.34
CA CYS A 62 -0.76 -0.74 1.69
C CYS A 62 -1.15 -1.84 0.69
N GLU A 63 -1.14 -1.52 -0.60
CA GLU A 63 -1.44 -2.46 -1.68
C GLU A 63 -0.13 -2.97 -2.25
N GLU A 64 0.20 -4.21 -1.91
CA GLU A 64 1.39 -4.87 -2.45
C GLU A 64 1.18 -5.14 -3.94
N ILE A 65 2.18 -4.79 -4.74
CA ILE A 65 2.17 -5.11 -6.16
C ILE A 65 2.67 -6.55 -6.28
N ASP A 66 1.79 -7.46 -6.69
CA ASP A 66 2.18 -8.81 -7.06
C ASP A 66 2.67 -8.76 -8.52
N TYR A 67 3.98 -8.68 -8.71
CA TYR A 67 4.59 -8.63 -10.04
C TYR A 67 4.49 -9.98 -10.79
N ASP A 68 3.95 -11.04 -10.17
CA ASP A 68 3.69 -12.32 -10.83
C ASP A 68 2.35 -12.32 -11.60
N ALA A 69 1.52 -11.28 -11.43
CA ALA A 69 0.22 -11.16 -12.09
C ALA A 69 0.30 -10.89 -13.62
N GLU A 70 1.49 -10.68 -14.20
CA GLU A 70 1.66 -10.42 -15.64
C GLU A 70 1.49 -11.67 -16.55
N ARG A 71 1.14 -12.85 -16.03
CA ARG A 71 0.92 -14.08 -16.84
C ARG A 71 -0.53 -14.50 -17.09
N LYS A 72 -1.53 -13.63 -16.87
CA LYS A 72 -2.95 -13.99 -17.15
C LYS A 72 -3.77 -13.00 -17.99
N PHE A 73 -3.13 -12.03 -18.66
CA PHE A 73 -3.80 -11.27 -19.72
C PHE A 73 -3.13 -11.55 -21.06
N SER A 74 -3.38 -12.74 -21.62
CA SER A 74 -3.32 -12.88 -23.07
C SER A 74 -4.47 -12.04 -23.63
N PRO A 75 -4.20 -11.00 -24.45
CA PRO A 75 -5.26 -10.32 -25.15
C PRO A 75 -5.75 -11.29 -26.23
N THR A 76 -6.87 -11.97 -25.99
CA THR A 76 -7.64 -12.48 -27.12
C THR A 76 -8.20 -11.26 -27.82
N VAL A 77 -7.41 -10.73 -28.75
CA VAL A 77 -7.86 -9.84 -29.82
C VAL A 77 -8.79 -10.69 -30.68
N SER A 78 -10.04 -10.85 -30.25
CA SER A 78 -11.11 -11.31 -31.14
C SER A 78 -11.54 -10.11 -31.98
N ARG A 79 -10.65 -9.74 -32.92
CA ARG A 79 -11.02 -9.04 -34.14
C ARG A 79 -11.86 -10.03 -34.94
N SER A 80 -13.17 -9.88 -34.88
CA SER A 80 -14.07 -10.39 -35.92
C SER A 80 -14.79 -9.19 -36.53
N SER A 81 -14.05 -8.44 -37.34
CA SER A 81 -14.66 -7.80 -38.51
C SER A 81 -15.08 -8.92 -39.46
N CYS A 82 -16.37 -9.01 -39.80
CA CYS A 82 -16.89 -9.32 -41.13
C CYS A 82 -18.41 -9.52 -41.09
N GLN A 83 -19.12 -8.58 -41.73
CA GLN A 83 -20.32 -8.74 -42.57
C GLN A 83 -21.35 -9.82 -42.23
N SER A 84 -22.63 -9.42 -42.22
CA SER A 84 -23.65 -10.04 -43.12
C SER A 84 -24.91 -9.18 -43.21
N TYR A 85 -25.18 -8.78 -44.46
CA TYR A 85 -26.45 -8.42 -45.13
C TYR A 85 -27.50 -7.58 -44.42
#